data_AF-A0A4Q9HTI4-F1
#
_entry.id   AF-A0A4Q9HTI4-F1
#
_cell.length_a   1.000
_cell.length_b   1.000
_cell.length_c   1.000
_cell.angle_alpha   90.00
_cell.angle_beta   90.00
_cell.angle_gamma   90.00
#
_symmetry.space_group_name_H-M   'P 1'
#
loop_
_entity.id
_entity.type
_entity.pdbx_description
1 polymer ?
#
loop_
_entity_poly.entity_id
_entity_poly.type
_entity_poly.pdbx_seq_one_letter_code
_entity_poly.pdbx_strand_id
1 'polypeptide(L)'
;MLSEALRTIAAEAGVAVVDTARSDLWAPFQQQVASWLAREGGQAERSALARLAETAAALRTTGDAEARAIAARHAVVWQDRFIALLEQLAADERVPAADHLRRLVRDHSSGSTGTAAAPGVIAGQNVRIQADHGALAAGVVNGDVHISFPPVPDPSRG
;
A
#
# COMPACT_ATOMS: atom_id res chain seq x y z
N MET A 1 -3.40 8.86 -20.43
CA MET A 1 -2.44 8.65 -19.32
C MET A 1 -3.13 8.92 -18.01
N LEU A 2 -2.97 8.03 -17.02
CA LEU A 2 -3.50 8.23 -15.67
C LEU A 2 -2.69 9.30 -14.92
N SER A 3 -3.35 10.23 -14.21
CA SER A 3 -2.67 11.28 -13.44
C SER A 3 -1.90 10.70 -12.26
N GLU A 4 -0.88 11.42 -11.79
CA GLU A 4 -0.04 10.98 -10.67
C GLU A 4 -0.87 10.77 -9.40
N ALA A 5 -1.83 11.66 -9.11
CA ALA A 5 -2.71 11.51 -7.96
C ALA A 5 -3.50 10.19 -7.97
N LEU A 6 -3.97 9.74 -9.14
CA LEU A 6 -4.70 8.48 -9.26
C LEU A 6 -3.76 7.26 -9.15
N ARG A 7 -2.51 7.39 -9.62
CA ARG A 7 -1.47 6.36 -9.44
C ARG A 7 -1.08 6.22 -7.98
N THR A 8 -1.00 7.32 -7.22
CA THR A 8 -0.77 7.29 -5.77
C THR A 8 -1.90 6.55 -5.05
N ILE A 9 -3.16 6.82 -5.37
CA ILE A 9 -4.31 6.10 -4.77
C ILE A 9 -4.24 4.60 -5.07
N ALA A 10 -3.88 4.22 -6.30
CA ALA A 10 -3.69 2.81 -6.67
C ALA A 10 -2.55 2.14 -5.87
N ALA A 11 -1.46 2.87 -5.61
CA ALA A 11 -0.35 2.38 -4.80
C ALA A 11 -0.77 2.18 -3.33
N GLU A 12 -1.48 3.15 -2.75
CA GLU A 12 -2.05 3.06 -1.40
C GLU A 12 -2.98 1.86 -1.26
N ALA A 13 -3.83 1.61 -2.27
CA ALA A 13 -4.71 0.45 -2.29
C ALA A 13 -3.95 -0.87 -2.40
N GLY A 14 -2.86 -0.93 -3.16
CA GLY A 14 -2.00 -2.10 -3.24
C GLY A 14 -1.37 -2.45 -1.88
N VAL A 15 -0.93 -1.44 -1.13
CA VAL A 15 -0.42 -1.62 0.24
C VAL A 15 -1.53 -2.10 1.18
N ALA A 16 -2.72 -1.49 1.11
CA ALA A 16 -3.85 -1.89 1.94
C ALA A 16 -4.24 -3.36 1.76
N VAL A 17 -4.11 -3.91 0.55
CA VAL A 17 -4.35 -5.33 0.29
C VAL A 17 -3.39 -6.22 1.07
N VAL A 18 -2.10 -5.89 1.09
CA VAL A 18 -1.10 -6.74 1.76
C VAL A 18 -1.11 -6.56 3.29
N ASP A 19 -1.39 -5.36 3.77
CA ASP A 19 -1.53 -5.07 5.21
C ASP A 19 -2.74 -5.77 5.81
N THR A 20 -3.86 -5.77 5.08
CA THR A 20 -5.12 -6.36 5.57
C THR A 20 -5.12 -7.88 5.43
N ALA A 21 -4.31 -8.47 4.54
CA ALA A 21 -4.32 -9.91 4.21
C ALA A 21 -4.02 -10.85 5.39
N ARG A 22 -3.29 -10.38 6.41
CA ARG A 22 -3.02 -11.13 7.64
C ARG A 22 -3.94 -10.76 8.80
N SER A 23 -4.85 -9.81 8.61
CA SER A 23 -5.77 -9.33 9.65
C SER A 23 -7.13 -10.03 9.60
N ASP A 24 -7.86 -9.97 10.71
CA ASP A 24 -9.26 -10.43 10.80
C ASP A 24 -10.21 -9.60 9.93
N LEU A 25 -9.77 -8.41 9.51
CA LEU A 25 -10.51 -7.52 8.62
C LEU A 25 -10.41 -7.94 7.13
N TRP A 26 -9.63 -8.98 6.81
CA TRP A 26 -9.42 -9.45 5.45
C TRP A 26 -10.71 -9.87 4.74
N ALA A 27 -11.57 -10.62 5.43
CA ALA A 27 -12.78 -11.17 4.83
C ALA A 27 -13.76 -10.10 4.31
N PRO A 28 -14.09 -9.04 5.08
CA PRO A 28 -14.91 -7.94 4.56
C PRO A 28 -14.16 -7.05 3.56
N PHE A 29 -12.84 -6.90 3.69
CA PHE A 29 -12.03 -6.11 2.75
C PHE A 29 -11.99 -6.73 1.35
N GLN A 30 -11.67 -8.02 1.26
CA GLN A 30 -11.50 -8.72 -0.02
C GLN A 30 -12.80 -8.69 -0.84
N GLN A 31 -13.96 -8.71 -0.19
CA GLN A 31 -15.25 -8.62 -0.87
C GLN A 31 -15.44 -7.25 -1.51
N GLN A 32 -15.23 -6.17 -0.74
CA GLN A 32 -15.36 -4.81 -1.25
C GLN A 32 -14.36 -4.52 -2.39
N VAL A 33 -13.11 -4.97 -2.25
CA VAL A 33 -12.08 -4.81 -3.30
C VAL A 33 -12.45 -5.62 -4.54
N ALA A 34 -12.95 -6.85 -4.38
CA ALA A 34 -13.37 -7.66 -5.52
C ALA A 34 -14.54 -7.03 -6.26
N SER A 35 -15.56 -6.53 -5.56
CA SER A 35 -16.69 -5.85 -6.18
C SER A 35 -16.26 -4.53 -6.85
N TRP A 36 -15.31 -3.79 -6.26
CA TRP A 36 -14.72 -2.60 -6.90
C TRP A 36 -13.98 -2.94 -8.20
N LEU A 37 -13.20 -4.04 -8.20
CA LEU A 37 -12.47 -4.53 -9.37
C LEU A 37 -13.41 -5.12 -10.44
N ALA A 38 -14.54 -5.68 -10.02
CA ALA A 38 -15.51 -6.31 -10.88
C ALA A 38 -16.75 -5.45 -11.00
N ARG A 39 -16.60 -4.26 -11.59
CA ARG A 39 -17.66 -3.28 -11.79
C ARG A 39 -18.97 -3.86 -12.36
N GLU A 40 -18.88 -4.93 -13.17
CA GLU A 40 -20.02 -5.62 -13.80
C GLU A 40 -20.38 -6.97 -13.13
N GLY A 41 -19.69 -7.34 -12.05
CA GLY A 41 -19.93 -8.55 -11.27
C GLY A 41 -19.56 -9.87 -11.96
N GLY A 42 -20.11 -10.97 -11.44
CA GLY A 42 -20.12 -12.27 -12.12
C GLY A 42 -18.78 -13.01 -12.13
N GLN A 43 -18.21 -13.26 -13.32
CA GLN A 43 -16.95 -14.00 -13.48
C GLN A 43 -15.73 -13.15 -13.10
N ALA A 44 -15.78 -11.85 -13.37
CA ALA A 44 -14.70 -10.91 -13.03
C ALA A 44 -14.49 -10.84 -11.51
N GLU A 45 -15.60 -10.82 -10.75
CA GLU A 45 -15.58 -10.77 -9.29
C GLU A 45 -15.00 -12.04 -8.69
N ARG A 46 -15.43 -13.21 -9.16
CA ARG A 46 -14.88 -14.51 -8.74
C ARG A 46 -13.39 -14.63 -9.06
N SER A 47 -12.95 -14.12 -10.20
CA SER A 47 -11.53 -14.09 -10.57
C SER A 47 -10.72 -13.14 -9.68
N ALA A 48 -11.27 -11.97 -9.33
CA ALA A 48 -10.65 -11.03 -8.41
C ALA A 48 -10.53 -11.63 -6.99
N LEU A 49 -11.60 -12.25 -6.48
CA LEU A 49 -11.60 -12.94 -5.19
C LEU A 49 -10.57 -14.07 -5.14
N ALA A 50 -10.47 -14.89 -6.19
CA ALA A 50 -9.48 -15.97 -6.24
C ALA A 50 -8.04 -15.44 -6.13
N ARG A 51 -7.71 -14.35 -6.84
CA ARG A 51 -6.38 -13.71 -6.78
C ARG A 51 -6.09 -13.07 -5.43
N LEU A 52 -7.10 -12.45 -4.81
CA LEU A 52 -6.99 -11.92 -3.45
C LEU A 52 -6.71 -13.06 -2.46
N ALA A 53 -7.45 -14.17 -2.55
CA ALA A 53 -7.25 -15.33 -1.70
C ALA A 53 -5.85 -15.94 -1.87
N GLU A 54 -5.34 -16.04 -3.11
CA GLU A 54 -3.97 -16.46 -3.40
C GLU A 54 -2.92 -15.55 -2.75
N THR A 55 -3.12 -14.23 -2.85
CA THR A 55 -2.24 -13.24 -2.20
C THR A 55 -2.22 -13.44 -0.69
N ALA A 56 -3.39 -13.60 -0.07
CA ALA A 56 -3.46 -13.82 1.37
C ALA A 56 -2.85 -15.17 1.80
N ALA A 57 -3.02 -16.22 1.00
CA ALA A 57 -2.36 -17.50 1.23
C ALA A 57 -0.84 -17.38 1.17
N ALA A 58 -0.30 -16.77 0.10
CA ALA A 58 1.14 -16.54 -0.05
C ALA A 58 1.71 -15.71 1.10
N LEU A 59 1.01 -14.65 1.51
CA LEU A 59 1.42 -13.83 2.65
C LEU A 59 1.35 -14.60 3.96
N ARG A 60 0.39 -15.49 4.20
CA ARG A 60 0.31 -16.27 5.45
C ARG A 60 1.34 -17.38 5.56
N THR A 61 1.76 -17.97 4.44
CA THR A 61 2.75 -19.06 4.43
C THR A 61 4.20 -18.58 4.48
N THR A 62 4.44 -17.30 4.20
CA THR A 62 5.77 -16.69 4.20
C THR A 62 6.27 -16.43 5.63
N GLY A 63 7.48 -16.90 5.95
CA GLY A 63 8.15 -16.59 7.22
C GLY A 63 8.55 -15.12 7.35
N ASP A 64 8.71 -14.63 8.58
CA ASP A 64 8.85 -13.18 8.87
C ASP A 64 10.04 -12.50 8.17
N ALA A 65 11.14 -13.24 7.92
CA ALA A 65 12.31 -12.71 7.22
C ALA A 65 12.03 -12.32 5.75
N GLU A 66 11.13 -13.04 5.07
CA GLU A 66 10.77 -12.79 3.67
C GLU A 66 9.44 -12.04 3.51
N ALA A 67 8.65 -11.97 4.58
CA ALA A 67 7.30 -11.40 4.57
C ALA A 67 7.27 -9.98 4.00
N ARG A 68 8.27 -9.15 4.32
CA ARG A 68 8.33 -7.76 3.83
C ARG A 68 8.60 -7.67 2.32
N ALA A 69 9.49 -8.49 1.80
CA ALA A 69 9.82 -8.50 0.37
C ALA A 69 8.64 -9.04 -0.47
N ILE A 70 7.98 -10.09 0.03
CA ILE A 70 6.81 -10.67 -0.62
C ILE A 70 5.63 -9.70 -0.54
N ALA A 71 5.39 -9.04 0.59
CA ALA A 71 4.38 -8.00 0.72
C ALA A 71 4.62 -6.85 -0.27
N ALA A 72 5.85 -6.33 -0.38
CA ALA A 72 6.17 -5.26 -1.33
C ALA A 72 5.90 -5.68 -2.79
N ARG A 73 6.27 -6.92 -3.17
CA ARG A 73 6.00 -7.45 -4.50
C ARG A 73 4.50 -7.56 -4.79
N HIS A 74 3.73 -8.08 -3.84
CA HIS A 74 2.28 -8.18 -3.99
C HIS A 74 1.61 -6.80 -4.04
N ALA A 75 2.10 -5.81 -3.28
CA ALA A 75 1.59 -4.45 -3.30
C ALA A 75 1.72 -3.81 -4.68
N VAL A 76 2.88 -3.94 -5.34
CA VAL A 76 3.09 -3.45 -6.73
C VAL A 76 2.18 -4.17 -7.71
N VAL A 77 2.06 -5.49 -7.59
CA VAL A 77 1.16 -6.30 -8.44
C VAL A 77 -0.30 -5.86 -8.31
N TRP A 78 -0.74 -5.46 -7.12
CA TRP A 78 -2.08 -4.93 -6.90
C TRP A 78 -2.22 -3.48 -7.39
N GLN A 79 -1.21 -2.63 -7.17
CA GLN A 79 -1.14 -1.28 -7.73
C GLN A 79 -1.35 -1.30 -9.25
N ASP A 80 -0.62 -2.15 -9.97
CA ASP A 80 -0.72 -2.25 -11.43
C ASP A 80 -2.12 -2.67 -11.89
N ARG A 81 -2.81 -3.53 -11.12
CA ARG A 81 -4.19 -3.93 -11.41
C ARG A 81 -5.17 -2.79 -11.21
N PHE A 82 -5.02 -2.01 -10.14
CA PHE A 82 -5.84 -0.82 -9.92
C PHE A 82 -5.60 0.21 -11.02
N ILE A 83 -4.35 0.45 -11.41
CA ILE A 83 -3.99 1.34 -12.53
C ILE A 83 -4.63 0.84 -13.83
N ALA A 84 -4.46 -0.44 -14.17
CA ALA A 84 -5.00 -1.01 -15.40
C ALA A 84 -6.52 -0.85 -15.48
N LEU A 85 -7.24 -1.05 -14.37
CA LEU A 85 -8.68 -0.85 -14.35
C LEU A 85 -9.05 0.63 -14.50
N LEU A 86 -8.39 1.53 -13.78
CA LEU A 86 -8.63 2.98 -13.93
C LEU A 86 -8.33 3.47 -15.35
N GLU A 87 -7.32 2.90 -16.02
CA GLU A 87 -6.99 3.24 -17.41
C GLU A 87 -8.06 2.80 -18.40
N GLN A 88 -8.75 1.68 -18.14
CA GLN A 88 -9.88 1.19 -18.95
C GLN A 88 -11.14 2.05 -18.81
N LEU A 89 -11.29 2.79 -17.70
CA LEU A 89 -12.44 3.67 -17.49
C LEU A 89 -12.40 4.92 -18.38
N ALA A 90 -13.59 5.44 -18.67
CA ALA A 90 -13.76 6.74 -19.29
C ALA A 90 -13.17 7.84 -18.39
N ALA A 91 -12.70 8.94 -18.99
CA ALA A 91 -11.94 9.96 -18.27
C ALA A 91 -12.71 10.61 -17.12
N ASP A 92 -14.02 10.75 -17.28
CA ASP A 92 -14.98 11.26 -16.29
C ASP A 92 -15.28 10.26 -15.16
N GLU A 93 -15.12 8.96 -15.40
CA GLU A 93 -15.34 7.91 -14.39
C GLU A 93 -14.11 7.62 -13.51
N ARG A 94 -12.91 8.00 -13.96
CA ARG A 94 -11.64 7.72 -13.27
C ARG A 94 -11.55 8.31 -11.88
N VAL A 95 -11.92 9.59 -11.74
CA VAL A 95 -11.84 10.29 -10.45
C VAL A 95 -12.86 9.74 -9.45
N PRO A 96 -14.15 9.57 -9.79
CA PRO A 96 -15.12 8.92 -8.91
C PRO A 96 -14.72 7.51 -8.48
N ALA A 97 -14.17 6.71 -9.41
CA ALA A 97 -13.72 5.35 -9.12
C ALA A 97 -12.54 5.33 -8.14
N ALA A 98 -11.54 6.19 -8.34
CA ALA A 98 -10.40 6.30 -7.44
C ALA A 98 -10.79 6.85 -6.06
N ASP A 99 -11.72 7.81 -6.00
CA ASP A 99 -12.23 8.29 -4.72
C ASP A 99 -12.98 7.21 -3.94
N HIS A 100 -13.70 6.33 -4.64
CA HIS A 100 -14.31 5.15 -4.04
C HIS A 100 -13.25 4.18 -3.50
N LEU A 101 -12.19 3.90 -4.28
CA LEU A 101 -11.07 3.07 -3.84
C LEU A 101 -10.40 3.65 -2.59
N ARG A 102 -10.19 4.97 -2.58
CA ARG A 102 -9.57 5.66 -1.44
C ARG A 102 -10.43 5.61 -0.18
N ARG A 103 -11.77 5.69 -0.31
CA ARG A 103 -12.69 5.49 0.82
C ARG A 103 -12.58 4.09 1.39
N LEU A 104 -12.65 3.07 0.53
CA LEU A 104 -12.50 1.66 0.90
C LEU A 104 -11.22 1.42 1.73
N VAL A 105 -10.09 1.96 1.27
CA VAL A 105 -8.79 1.84 1.98
C VAL A 105 -8.80 2.56 3.34
N ARG A 106 -9.41 3.76 3.43
CA ARG A 106 -9.47 4.52 4.69
C ARG A 106 -10.39 3.89 5.73
N ASP A 107 -11.54 3.37 5.30
CA ASP A 107 -12.52 2.76 6.20
C ASP A 107 -11.93 1.53 6.88
N HIS A 108 -11.10 0.77 6.15
CA HIS A 108 -10.41 -0.40 6.69
C HIS A 108 -9.21 -0.09 7.58
N SER A 109 -8.47 0.99 7.31
CA SER A 109 -7.38 1.42 8.21
C SER A 109 -7.90 2.03 9.52
N SER A 110 -9.07 2.67 9.50
CA SER A 110 -9.69 3.30 10.68
C SER A 110 -10.34 2.30 11.65
N GLY A 111 -10.71 1.10 11.17
CA GLY A 111 -11.23 0.00 11.99
C GLY A 111 -10.17 -0.75 12.80
N SER A 112 -8.88 -0.50 12.54
CA SER A 112 -7.75 -1.08 13.28
C SER A 112 -7.49 -0.32 14.59
N THR A 113 -8.43 -0.38 15.53
CA THR A 113 -8.25 0.08 16.93
C THR A 113 -7.48 -0.94 17.78
N GLY A 114 -6.46 -1.57 17.20
CA GLY A 114 -5.62 -2.55 17.86
C GLY A 114 -4.21 -2.48 17.30
N THR A 115 -3.36 -1.68 17.95
CA THR A 115 -1.93 -1.51 17.65
C THR A 115 -1.65 -1.32 16.16
N ALA A 116 -1.94 -0.12 15.65
CA ALA A 116 -1.38 0.34 14.39
C ALA A 116 0.14 0.16 14.44
N ALA A 117 0.65 -0.88 13.78
CA ALA A 117 1.99 -0.84 13.25
C ALA A 117 2.02 0.43 12.40
N ALA A 118 2.76 1.43 12.87
CA ALA A 118 2.80 2.76 12.27
C ALA A 118 2.93 2.66 10.74
N PRO A 119 2.28 3.55 9.96
CA PRO A 119 2.37 3.52 8.51
C PRO A 119 3.85 3.55 8.10
N GLY A 120 4.34 2.42 7.61
CA GLY A 120 5.72 2.25 7.20
C GLY A 120 5.93 2.97 5.87
N VAL A 121 6.67 4.07 5.88
CA VAL A 121 7.08 4.76 4.66
C VAL A 121 8.13 3.91 3.94
N ILE A 122 7.81 3.44 2.73
CA ILE A 122 8.79 2.81 1.82
C ILE A 122 9.13 3.84 0.75
N ALA A 123 10.32 4.42 0.81
CA ALA A 123 10.83 5.35 -0.21
C ALA A 123 12.19 4.86 -0.73
N GLY A 124 12.35 4.84 -2.06
CA GLY A 124 13.63 4.56 -2.71
C GLY A 124 14.59 5.77 -2.78
N GLN A 125 14.25 6.89 -2.11
CA GLN A 125 14.96 8.16 -2.11
C GLN A 125 14.81 8.88 -0.75
N ASN A 126 15.41 10.08 -0.63
CA ASN A 126 15.36 10.94 0.57
C ASN A 126 13.93 11.22 1.04
N VAL A 127 13.63 10.84 2.29
CA VAL A 127 12.34 11.14 2.95
C VAL A 127 12.52 12.36 3.86
N ARG A 128 11.79 13.43 3.58
CA ARG A 128 11.66 14.57 4.49
C ARG A 128 10.33 14.47 5.23
N ILE A 129 10.39 14.29 6.55
CA ILE A 129 9.21 14.34 7.43
C ILE A 129 9.17 15.74 8.04
N GLN A 130 8.08 16.47 7.80
CA GLN A 130 7.84 17.79 8.36
C GLN A 130 6.41 17.85 8.91
N ALA A 131 6.24 18.48 10.07
CA ALA A 131 4.94 18.75 10.67
C ALA A 131 4.80 20.26 10.89
N ASP A 132 3.67 20.83 10.48
CA ASP A 132 3.35 22.23 10.73
C ASP A 132 2.15 22.34 11.70
N HIS A 133 2.08 23.45 12.44
CA HIS A 133 0.98 23.83 13.33
C HIS A 133 0.69 22.88 14.51
N GLY A 134 1.72 22.52 15.29
CA GLY A 134 1.56 21.81 16.57
C GLY A 134 1.28 20.30 16.46
N ALA A 135 1.48 19.71 15.28
CA ALA A 135 1.40 18.27 15.08
C ALA A 135 2.73 17.56 15.39
N LEU A 136 2.64 16.31 15.89
CA LEU A 136 3.78 15.43 16.14
C LEU A 136 3.85 14.37 15.04
N ALA A 137 4.97 14.31 14.31
CA ALA A 137 5.25 13.25 13.34
C ALA A 137 6.36 12.34 13.90
N ALA A 138 6.04 11.07 14.12
CA ALA A 138 7.00 10.05 14.55
C ALA A 138 7.07 8.94 13.49
N GLY A 139 8.28 8.67 12.97
CA GLY A 139 8.55 7.53 12.11
C GLY A 139 9.14 6.39 12.93
N VAL A 140 8.54 5.21 12.90
CA VAL A 140 9.12 4.00 13.49
C VAL A 140 9.89 3.27 12.40
N VAL A 141 11.22 3.15 12.58
CA VAL A 141 12.07 2.36 11.69
C VAL A 141 12.15 0.94 12.25
N ASN A 142 11.45 0.00 11.63
CA ASN A 142 11.60 -1.42 11.89
C ASN A 142 12.68 -1.99 10.95
N GLY A 143 13.92 -2.09 11.44
CA GLY A 143 15.10 -2.61 10.73
C GLY A 143 16.42 -1.99 11.21
N ASP A 144 17.55 -2.51 10.72
CA ASP A 144 18.88 -1.96 11.00
C ASP A 144 19.10 -0.61 10.28
N VAL A 145 19.58 0.39 11.03
CA VAL A 145 19.96 1.70 10.50
C VAL A 145 21.47 1.72 10.26
N HIS A 146 21.87 1.73 8.98
CA HIS A 146 23.27 1.93 8.61
C HIS A 146 23.59 3.42 8.47
N ILE A 147 24.28 3.98 9.46
CA ILE A 147 24.83 5.34 9.40
C ILE A 147 26.29 5.24 8.96
N SER A 148 26.55 5.53 7.69
CA SER A 148 27.91 5.71 7.19
C SER A 148 28.33 7.16 7.45
N PHE A 149 29.26 7.36 8.38
CA PHE A 149 29.85 8.69 8.60
C PHE A 149 30.84 9.00 7.47
N PRO A 150 30.79 10.21 6.87
CA PRO A 150 31.84 10.64 5.95
C PRO A 150 33.17 10.74 6.70
N PRO A 151 34.31 10.35 6.08
CA PRO A 151 35.61 10.49 6.71
C PRO A 151 35.87 11.97 7.02
N VAL A 152 36.28 12.23 8.26
CA VAL A 152 36.68 13.56 8.72
C VAL A 152 37.87 14.02 7.85
N PRO A 153 37.84 15.24 7.27
CA PRO A 153 39.00 15.77 6.55
C PRO A 153 40.21 15.84 7.48
N ASP A 154 41.33 15.33 7.00
CA ASP A 154 42.62 15.37 7.69
C ASP A 154 43.01 16.85 7.98
N PRO A 155 43.17 17.25 9.25
CA PRO A 155 43.58 18.61 9.61
C PRO A 155 45.03 18.95 9.19
N SER A 156 45.78 18.02 8.63
CA SER A 156 47.19 18.19 8.23
C SER A 156 47.39 18.90 6.88
N ARG A 157 46.34 19.45 6.24
CA ARG A 157 46.43 20.16 4.95
C ARG A 157 45.99 21.63 5.01
N GLY A 158 46.28 22.30 6.13
CA GLY A 158 46.27 23.77 6.24
C GLY A 158 47.65 24.36 5.98
#